data_AF-A0AAE6WH01-F1
#
_entry.id   AF-A0AAE6WH01-F1
#
_cell.length_a   1.000
_cell.length_b   1.000
_cell.length_c   1.000
_cell.angle_alpha   90.00
_cell.angle_beta   90.00
_cell.angle_gamma   90.00
#
_symmetry.space_group_name_H-M   'P 1'
#
loop_
_entity.id
_entity.type
_entity.pdbx_description
1 polymer ?
#
loop_
_entity_poly.entity_id
_entity_poly.type
_entity_poly.pdbx_seq_one_letter_code
_entity_poly.pdbx_strand_id
1 'polypeptide(L)'
;MREKESDKFYKKLLKMEPLGFIDPLKDLGTFDSYHMCFLETVEELISHWSGDQYLPKWQVKIEEMRGVYIKWQEALANEKDEKTGRQKRNFVSTASVRKEQRVFIRLCLRFGFTIRTISKKTGYAEKTIRNEYSYSRHMHATKRNSYVIVKDKAPGSSARQPLSHYLKSKEGNERYCLNRRQ
;
A
#
# COMPACT_ATOMS: atom_id res chain seq x y z
N MET A 1 -2.12 -25.39 -25.25
CA MET A 1 -2.17 -24.74 -23.92
C MET A 1 -2.67 -23.31 -24.10
N ARG A 2 -3.58 -22.82 -23.26
CA ARG A 2 -4.02 -21.41 -23.31
C ARG A 2 -2.87 -20.53 -22.83
N GLU A 3 -2.47 -19.54 -23.63
CA GLU A 3 -1.47 -18.55 -23.20
C GLU A 3 -2.01 -17.81 -21.98
N LYS A 4 -1.19 -17.70 -20.92
CA LYS A 4 -1.60 -17.02 -19.69
C LYS A 4 -1.62 -15.52 -19.94
N GLU A 5 -2.53 -14.84 -19.26
CA GLU A 5 -2.69 -13.40 -19.43
C GLU A 5 -1.45 -12.65 -18.91
N SER A 6 -0.79 -13.16 -17.85
CA SER A 6 0.50 -12.62 -17.41
C SER A 6 1.59 -12.74 -18.48
N ASP A 7 1.67 -13.86 -19.19
CA ASP A 7 2.66 -14.08 -20.25
C ASP A 7 2.51 -13.04 -21.38
N LYS A 8 1.26 -12.68 -21.70
CA LYS A 8 0.96 -11.65 -22.72
C LYS A 8 1.48 -10.28 -22.29
N PHE A 9 1.22 -9.86 -21.05
CA PHE A 9 1.69 -8.57 -20.55
C PHE A 9 3.20 -8.54 -20.38
N TYR A 10 3.80 -9.64 -19.91
CA TYR A 10 5.25 -9.79 -19.80
C TYR A 10 5.95 -9.67 -21.17
N LYS A 11 5.47 -10.39 -22.18
CA LYS A 11 5.98 -10.27 -23.55
C LYS A 11 5.79 -8.88 -24.12
N LYS A 12 4.65 -8.23 -23.83
CA LYS A 12 4.40 -6.85 -24.26
C LYS A 12 5.40 -5.89 -23.63
N LEU A 13 5.65 -6.02 -22.33
CA LEU A 13 6.61 -5.21 -21.58
C LEU A 13 8.02 -5.33 -22.18
N LEU A 14 8.49 -6.55 -22.43
CA LEU A 14 9.79 -6.79 -23.07
C LEU A 14 9.90 -6.22 -24.49
N LYS A 15 8.79 -6.18 -25.24
CA LYS A 15 8.77 -5.62 -26.61
C LYS A 15 8.79 -4.10 -26.65
N MET A 16 8.44 -3.41 -25.57
CA MET A 16 8.42 -1.94 -25.53
C MET A 16 9.83 -1.34 -25.58
N GLU A 17 10.84 -2.08 -25.10
CA GLU A 17 12.24 -1.65 -25.11
C GLU A 17 13.15 -2.75 -25.68
N PRO A 18 13.28 -2.82 -27.02
CA PRO A 18 14.18 -3.80 -27.64
C PRO A 18 15.65 -3.33 -27.69
N LEU A 19 15.94 -2.07 -27.35
CA LEU A 19 17.26 -1.45 -27.55
C LEU A 19 18.16 -1.53 -26.30
N GLY A 20 17.60 -1.88 -25.14
CA GLY A 20 18.29 -2.03 -23.86
C GLY A 20 18.55 -0.73 -23.10
N PHE A 21 17.96 0.40 -23.50
CA PHE A 21 18.21 1.69 -22.83
C PHE A 21 17.48 1.84 -21.49
N ILE A 22 16.34 1.16 -21.33
CA ILE A 22 15.58 1.08 -20.09
C ILE A 22 15.32 -0.40 -19.84
N ASP A 23 15.78 -0.92 -18.70
CA ASP A 23 15.42 -2.27 -18.23
C ASP A 23 13.96 -2.25 -17.73
N PRO A 24 13.02 -2.92 -18.42
CA PRO A 24 11.59 -2.88 -18.06
C PRO A 24 11.26 -3.51 -16.71
N LEU A 25 12.22 -4.14 -16.03
CA LEU A 25 12.04 -4.76 -14.71
C LEU A 25 12.79 -4.02 -13.60
N LYS A 26 13.86 -3.29 -13.92
CA LYS A 26 14.70 -2.62 -12.90
C LYS A 26 14.60 -1.10 -12.93
N ASP A 27 14.47 -0.51 -14.11
CA ASP A 27 14.54 0.94 -14.28
C ASP A 27 13.20 1.64 -14.03
N LEU A 28 12.15 0.87 -13.73
CA LEU A 28 10.83 1.42 -13.43
C LEU A 28 10.72 1.96 -12.00
N GLY A 29 11.73 1.77 -11.14
CA GLY A 29 11.71 2.17 -9.73
C GLY A 29 11.18 1.08 -8.80
N THR A 30 10.96 1.44 -7.54
CA THR A 30 10.53 0.51 -6.49
C THR A 30 9.03 0.29 -6.59
N PHE A 31 8.64 -0.89 -7.05
CA PHE A 31 7.24 -1.28 -7.13
C PHE A 31 6.69 -1.71 -5.78
N ASP A 32 5.71 -0.98 -5.27
CA ASP A 32 4.89 -1.41 -4.15
C ASP A 32 3.78 -2.33 -4.65
N SER A 33 4.05 -3.63 -4.56
CA SER A 33 3.06 -4.66 -4.89
C SER A 33 1.76 -4.51 -4.09
N TYR A 34 1.80 -3.95 -2.88
CA TYR A 34 0.62 -3.83 -2.04
C TYR A 34 -0.37 -2.78 -2.56
N HIS A 35 0.12 -1.58 -2.86
CA HIS A 35 -0.68 -0.49 -3.42
C HIS A 35 -0.80 -0.55 -4.95
N MET A 36 -0.15 -1.53 -5.60
CA MET A 36 -0.05 -1.65 -7.06
C MET A 36 0.42 -0.35 -7.73
N CYS A 37 1.40 0.31 -7.11
CA CYS A 37 1.96 1.55 -7.60
C CYS A 37 3.48 1.59 -7.41
N PHE A 38 4.15 2.53 -8.08
CA PHE A 38 5.56 2.80 -7.86
C PHE A 38 5.70 3.87 -6.78
N LEU A 39 6.72 3.72 -5.92
CA LEU A 39 6.94 4.65 -4.80
C LEU A 39 7.49 5.99 -5.28
N GLU A 40 8.42 5.96 -6.23
CA GLU A 40 9.07 7.13 -6.80
C GLU A 40 8.29 7.66 -8.01
N THR A 41 8.28 8.98 -8.19
CA THR A 41 7.84 9.60 -9.44
C THR A 41 8.83 9.27 -10.57
N VAL A 42 8.39 9.37 -11.83
CA VAL A 42 9.26 9.07 -12.97
C VAL A 42 10.40 10.09 -13.09
N GLU A 43 10.16 11.32 -12.66
CA GLU A 43 11.14 12.42 -12.65
C GLU A 43 12.29 12.17 -11.66
N GLU A 44 12.03 11.43 -10.58
CA GLU A 44 13.03 11.07 -9.56
C GLU A 44 13.91 9.88 -9.99
N LEU A 45 13.58 9.19 -11.08
CA LEU A 45 14.34 8.02 -11.54
C LEU A 45 15.67 8.43 -12.18
N ILE A 46 16.73 7.78 -11.72
CA ILE A 46 18.09 7.96 -12.20
C ILE A 46 18.42 6.82 -13.16
N SER A 47 18.94 7.19 -14.34
CA SER A 47 19.41 6.24 -15.33
C SER A 47 20.70 5.57 -14.87
N HIS A 48 20.72 4.24 -14.88
CA HIS A 48 21.92 3.46 -14.59
C HIS A 48 23.08 3.75 -15.55
N TRP A 49 22.77 4.25 -16.76
CA TRP A 49 23.76 4.51 -17.80
C TRP A 49 24.44 5.88 -17.66
N SER A 50 23.66 6.92 -17.33
CA SER A 50 24.18 8.29 -17.24
C SER A 50 24.47 8.74 -15.82
N GLY A 51 23.85 8.12 -14.81
CA GLY A 51 23.87 8.62 -13.43
C GLY A 51 23.01 9.88 -13.22
N ASP A 52 22.34 10.34 -14.29
CA ASP A 52 21.44 11.49 -14.30
C ASP A 52 19.98 11.03 -14.43
N GLN A 53 19.04 11.95 -14.19
CA GLN A 53 17.63 11.72 -14.44
C GLN A 53 17.34 11.34 -15.91
N TYR A 54 16.34 10.49 -16.12
CA TYR A 54 15.91 10.17 -17.48
C TYR A 54 15.42 11.42 -18.21
N LEU A 55 15.76 11.54 -19.50
CA LEU A 55 15.22 12.60 -20.36
C LEU A 55 13.68 12.51 -20.44
N PRO A 56 12.96 13.63 -20.65
CA PRO A 56 11.49 13.63 -20.69
C PRO A 56 10.89 12.60 -21.67
N LYS A 57 11.52 12.41 -22.84
CA LYS A 57 11.10 11.39 -23.82
C LYS A 57 11.12 9.97 -23.26
N TRP A 58 12.10 9.67 -22.40
CA TRP A 58 12.27 8.37 -21.76
C TRP A 58 11.38 8.23 -20.54
N GLN A 59 11.14 9.32 -19.81
CA GLN A 59 10.17 9.35 -18.71
C GLN A 59 8.78 8.95 -19.20
N VAL A 60 8.27 9.52 -20.29
CA VAL A 60 6.98 9.13 -20.89
C VAL A 60 6.95 7.63 -21.20
N LYS A 61 8.04 7.10 -21.77
CA LYS A 61 8.15 5.66 -22.08
C LYS A 61 8.15 4.78 -20.82
N ILE A 62 8.86 5.20 -19.77
CA ILE A 62 8.87 4.52 -18.47
C ILE A 62 7.47 4.51 -17.87
N GLU A 63 6.72 5.60 -17.99
CA GLU A 63 5.35 5.71 -17.50
C GLU A 63 4.41 4.71 -18.21
N GLU A 64 4.53 4.58 -19.53
CA GLU A 64 3.81 3.55 -20.28
C GLU A 64 4.20 2.12 -19.84
N MET A 65 5.50 1.88 -19.63
CA MET A 65 6.00 0.58 -19.14
C MET A 65 5.48 0.27 -17.74
N ARG A 66 5.48 1.24 -16.82
CA ARG A 66 4.89 1.12 -15.48
C ARG A 66 3.42 0.69 -15.56
N GLY A 67 2.65 1.27 -16.49
CA GLY A 67 1.26 0.88 -16.72
C GLY A 67 1.10 -0.58 -17.19
N VAL A 68 1.98 -1.06 -18.07
CA VAL A 68 1.98 -2.47 -18.50
C VAL A 68 2.47 -3.40 -17.39
N TYR A 69 3.46 -2.97 -16.60
CA TYR A 69 3.99 -3.70 -15.46
C TYR A 69 2.91 -3.92 -14.39
N ILE A 70 2.12 -2.89 -14.06
CA ILE A 70 0.99 -3.03 -13.12
C ILE A 70 -0.01 -4.08 -13.61
N LYS A 71 -0.41 -4.01 -14.89
CA LYS A 71 -1.32 -5.01 -15.49
C LYS A 71 -0.75 -6.42 -15.47
N TRP A 72 0.56 -6.56 -15.68
CA TRP A 72 1.25 -7.84 -15.54
C TRP A 72 1.17 -8.38 -14.11
N GLN A 73 1.40 -7.54 -13.11
CA GLN A 73 1.31 -7.91 -11.69
C GLN A 73 -0.13 -8.26 -11.27
N GLU A 74 -1.13 -7.53 -11.77
CA GLU A 74 -2.55 -7.85 -11.58
C GLU A 74 -2.91 -9.20 -12.19
N ALA A 75 -2.47 -9.47 -13.43
CA ALA A 75 -2.70 -10.75 -14.09
C ALA A 75 -2.05 -11.91 -13.30
N LEU A 76 -0.80 -11.73 -12.83
CA LEU A 76 -0.12 -12.71 -11.99
C LEU A 76 -0.85 -13.00 -10.68
N ALA A 77 -1.45 -11.97 -10.05
CA ALA A 77 -2.22 -12.14 -8.81
C ALA A 77 -3.55 -12.89 -9.05
N ASN A 78 -4.17 -12.66 -10.19
CA ASN A 78 -5.43 -13.30 -10.58
C ASN A 78 -5.27 -14.74 -11.05
N GLU A 79 -4.05 -15.12 -11.45
CA GLU A 79 -3.75 -16.51 -11.81
C GLU A 79 -3.93 -17.45 -10.61
N LYS A 80 -4.73 -18.49 -10.85
CA LYS A 80 -4.92 -19.58 -9.89
C LYS A 80 -3.71 -20.49 -9.93
N ASP A 81 -3.24 -20.89 -8.75
CA ASP A 81 -2.26 -21.94 -8.61
C ASP A 81 -2.85 -23.24 -9.19
N GLU A 82 -2.22 -23.79 -10.23
CA GLU A 82 -2.72 -24.97 -10.95
C GLU A 82 -2.79 -26.23 -10.05
N LYS A 83 -1.98 -26.31 -8.99
CA LYS A 83 -1.99 -27.44 -8.05
C LYS A 83 -3.07 -27.30 -6.99
N THR A 84 -3.41 -26.07 -6.62
CA THR A 84 -4.26 -25.80 -5.44
C THR A 84 -5.62 -25.18 -5.80
N GLY A 85 -5.80 -24.70 -7.04
CA GLY A 85 -6.99 -23.98 -7.51
C GLY A 85 -7.24 -22.62 -6.83
N ARG A 86 -6.38 -22.24 -5.89
CA ARG A 86 -6.46 -20.99 -5.11
C ARG A 86 -5.77 -19.87 -5.86
N GLN A 87 -6.32 -18.67 -5.82
CA GLN A 87 -5.61 -17.47 -6.28
C GLN A 87 -4.29 -17.34 -5.53
N LYS A 88 -3.20 -17.03 -6.24
CA LYS A 88 -1.91 -16.71 -5.61
C LYS A 88 -2.06 -15.40 -4.84
N ARG A 89 -2.40 -15.49 -3.55
CA ARG A 89 -2.48 -14.33 -2.63
C ARG A 89 -1.12 -13.69 -2.31
N ASN A 90 -0.06 -14.23 -2.88
CA ASN A 90 1.28 -13.69 -2.70
C ASN A 90 1.46 -12.55 -3.70
N PHE A 91 0.89 -11.39 -3.38
CA PHE A 91 1.66 -10.17 -3.55
C PHE A 91 3.07 -10.47 -3.04
N VAL A 92 4.11 -10.06 -3.77
CA VAL A 92 5.50 -10.25 -3.36
C VAL A 92 5.73 -9.40 -2.10
N SER A 93 5.24 -9.89 -0.98
CA SER A 93 5.30 -9.26 0.32
C SER A 93 6.63 -9.69 0.87
N THR A 94 7.65 -8.89 0.54
CA THR A 94 8.97 -8.94 1.15
C THR A 94 8.80 -8.93 2.67
N ALA A 95 9.73 -9.57 3.40
CA ALA A 95 9.66 -9.62 4.86
C ALA A 95 9.52 -8.21 5.50
N SER A 96 10.08 -7.18 4.86
CA SER A 96 9.92 -5.76 5.22
C SER A 96 8.46 -5.30 5.15
N VAL A 97 7.79 -5.50 4.02
CA VAL A 97 6.38 -5.13 3.80
C VAL A 97 5.47 -5.82 4.82
N ARG A 98 5.69 -7.12 5.09
CA ARG A 98 4.95 -7.83 6.14
C ARG A 98 5.14 -7.18 7.49
N LYS A 99 6.38 -6.79 7.83
CA LYS A 99 6.71 -6.15 9.11
C LYS A 99 6.01 -4.80 9.26
N GLU A 100 6.01 -3.98 8.21
CA GLU A 100 5.30 -2.71 8.16
C GLU A 100 3.79 -2.89 8.32
N GLN A 101 3.21 -3.87 7.63
CA GLN A 101 1.80 -4.23 7.79
C GLN A 101 1.46 -4.65 9.22
N ARG A 102 2.32 -5.45 9.90
CA ARG A 102 2.09 -5.77 11.33
C ARG A 102 2.14 -4.54 12.21
N VAL A 103 3.02 -3.58 11.91
CA VAL A 103 3.10 -2.30 12.64
C VAL A 103 1.83 -1.48 12.41
N PHE A 104 1.39 -1.35 11.16
CA PHE A 104 0.16 -0.64 10.80
C PHE A 104 -1.08 -1.27 11.44
N ILE A 105 -1.27 -2.59 11.34
CA ILE A 105 -2.41 -3.30 11.96
C ILE A 105 -2.43 -3.06 13.48
N ARG A 106 -1.28 -3.18 14.16
CA ARG A 106 -1.19 -2.90 15.60
C ARG A 106 -1.51 -1.44 15.93
N LEU A 107 -1.07 -0.50 15.10
CA LEU A 107 -1.34 0.93 15.29
C LEU A 107 -2.84 1.23 15.12
N CYS A 108 -3.47 0.72 14.08
CA CYS A 108 -4.90 0.88 13.85
C CYS A 108 -5.74 0.25 14.98
N LEU A 109 -5.38 -0.96 15.42
CA LEU A 109 -5.99 -1.58 16.59
C LEU A 109 -5.80 -0.74 17.85
N ARG A 110 -4.60 -0.15 18.04
CA ARG A 110 -4.30 0.73 19.17
C ARG A 110 -5.17 1.97 19.18
N PHE A 111 -5.45 2.55 18.02
CA PHE A 111 -6.34 3.70 17.84
C PHE A 111 -7.82 3.33 17.81
N GLY A 112 -8.18 2.05 17.88
CA GLY A 112 -9.59 1.63 17.95
C GLY A 112 -10.33 1.56 16.62
N PHE A 113 -9.61 1.51 15.50
CA PHE A 113 -10.22 1.17 14.22
C PHE A 113 -10.81 -0.24 14.24
N THR A 114 -11.93 -0.42 13.55
CA THR A 114 -12.59 -1.74 13.48
C THR A 114 -11.76 -2.71 12.63
N ILE A 115 -11.82 -4.00 12.97
CA ILE A 115 -11.15 -5.06 12.20
C ILE A 115 -11.59 -5.04 10.73
N ARG A 116 -12.86 -4.70 10.47
CA ARG A 116 -13.41 -4.56 9.11
C ARG A 116 -12.71 -3.48 8.31
N THR A 117 -12.50 -2.30 8.90
CA THR A 117 -11.78 -1.18 8.27
C THR A 117 -10.32 -1.57 7.99
N ILE A 118 -9.66 -2.20 8.96
CA ILE A 118 -8.26 -2.65 8.83
C ILE A 118 -8.13 -3.72 7.73
N SER A 119 -9.03 -4.69 7.69
CA SER A 119 -9.10 -5.73 6.66
C SER A 119 -9.18 -5.15 5.26
N LYS A 120 -10.12 -4.22 5.02
CA LYS A 120 -10.25 -3.54 3.72
C LYS A 120 -8.98 -2.79 3.32
N LYS A 121 -8.28 -2.17 4.28
CA LYS A 121 -7.10 -1.32 4.03
C LYS A 121 -5.77 -2.08 3.99
N THR A 122 -5.72 -3.31 4.50
CA THR A 122 -4.48 -4.15 4.56
C THR A 122 -4.57 -5.41 3.71
N GLY A 123 -5.75 -5.76 3.19
CA GLY A 123 -5.99 -7.01 2.44
C GLY A 123 -5.92 -8.27 3.30
N TYR A 124 -5.67 -8.14 4.61
CA TYR A 124 -5.69 -9.27 5.54
C TYR A 124 -7.12 -9.74 5.77
N ALA A 125 -7.31 -11.06 5.82
CA ALA A 125 -8.59 -11.62 6.22
C ALA A 125 -8.92 -11.20 7.66
N GLU A 126 -10.17 -10.79 7.91
CA GLU A 126 -10.63 -10.39 9.26
C GLU A 126 -10.35 -11.46 10.32
N LYS A 127 -10.49 -12.74 9.95
CA LYS A 127 -10.18 -13.89 10.81
C LYS A 127 -8.70 -13.93 11.19
N THR A 128 -7.80 -13.64 10.25
CA THR A 128 -6.36 -13.58 10.50
C THR A 128 -6.02 -12.44 11.45
N ILE A 129 -6.59 -11.24 11.21
CA ILE A 129 -6.39 -10.09 12.09
C ILE A 129 -6.87 -10.43 13.51
N ARG A 130 -8.07 -11.02 13.65
CA ARG A 130 -8.65 -11.40 14.95
C ARG A 130 -7.80 -12.41 15.70
N ASN A 131 -7.27 -13.42 15.01
CA ASN A 131 -6.55 -14.53 15.62
C ASN A 131 -5.09 -14.17 15.95
N GLU A 132 -4.40 -13.50 15.05
CA GLU A 132 -2.98 -13.16 15.22
C GLU A 132 -2.78 -11.90 16.08
N TYR A 133 -3.68 -10.93 15.97
CA TYR A 133 -3.61 -9.66 16.67
C TYR A 133 -4.76 -9.61 17.67
N SER A 134 -4.57 -10.32 18.80
CA SER A 134 -5.54 -10.37 19.89
C SER A 134 -6.06 -8.96 20.19
N TYR A 135 -7.31 -8.69 19.77
CA TYR A 135 -7.94 -7.37 19.79
C TYR A 135 -7.85 -6.74 21.18
N SER A 136 -8.01 -7.55 22.24
CA SER A 136 -7.93 -7.14 23.65
C SER A 136 -6.52 -6.80 24.15
N ARG A 137 -5.45 -7.33 23.54
CA ARG A 137 -4.06 -7.04 23.95
C ARG A 137 -3.51 -5.74 23.36
N HIS A 138 -4.05 -5.29 22.22
CA HIS A 138 -3.57 -4.09 21.52
C HIS A 138 -4.52 -2.89 21.57
N MET A 139 -5.78 -3.08 21.94
CA MET A 139 -6.72 -1.99 22.23
C MET A 139 -6.33 -1.23 23.51
N HIS A 140 -5.45 -0.22 23.38
CA HIS A 140 -5.15 0.71 24.47
C HIS A 140 -6.08 1.94 24.47
N ALA A 141 -6.72 2.28 23.34
CA ALA A 141 -7.62 3.44 23.23
C ALA A 141 -9.00 3.28 23.91
N THR A 142 -9.34 2.07 24.36
CA THR A 142 -10.59 1.81 25.12
C THR A 142 -10.34 1.47 26.58
N LYS A 143 -9.07 1.51 27.06
CA LYS A 143 -8.78 1.46 28.50
C LYS A 143 -9.20 2.77 29.16
N ARG A 144 -10.51 2.92 29.37
CA ARG A 144 -11.30 3.86 30.20
C ARG A 144 -10.94 5.35 30.31
N ASN A 145 -9.71 5.82 30.06
CA ASN A 145 -9.25 7.18 30.36
C ASN A 145 -8.31 7.80 29.29
N SER A 146 -8.35 7.37 28.02
CA SER A 146 -7.57 8.06 26.97
C SER A 146 -8.35 9.26 26.43
N TYR A 147 -7.80 10.46 26.61
CA TYR A 147 -8.38 11.73 26.15
C TYR A 147 -7.53 12.33 25.04
N VAL A 148 -8.19 13.04 24.11
CA VAL A 148 -7.54 13.91 23.13
C VAL A 148 -7.82 15.35 23.53
N ILE A 149 -6.81 16.20 23.40
CA ILE A 149 -6.98 17.65 23.54
C ILE A 149 -7.38 18.19 22.17
N VAL A 150 -8.65 18.57 22.04
CA VAL A 150 -9.18 19.18 20.82
C VAL A 150 -9.05 20.70 20.98
N LYS A 151 -8.34 21.35 20.06
CA LYS A 151 -8.36 22.82 19.99
C LYS A 151 -9.70 23.23 19.41
N ASP A 152 -10.45 24.04 20.15
CA ASP A 152 -11.67 24.63 19.62
C ASP A 152 -11.30 25.75 18.63
N LYS A 153 -12.29 26.21 17.85
CA LYS A 153 -12.09 27.28 16.87
C LYS A 153 -11.74 28.63 17.53
N ALA A 154 -11.97 28.79 18.83
CA ALA A 154 -11.63 30.00 19.56
C ALA A 154 -10.14 30.00 19.99
N PRO A 155 -9.44 31.13 19.88
CA PRO A 155 -8.03 31.21 20.27
C PRO A 155 -7.89 30.98 21.77
N GLY A 156 -7.19 29.91 22.16
CA GLY A 156 -6.80 29.61 23.54
C GLY A 156 -7.67 28.59 24.28
N SER A 157 -8.80 28.13 23.74
CA SER A 157 -9.60 27.08 24.38
C SER A 157 -9.29 25.70 23.81
N SER A 158 -8.99 24.75 24.70
CA SER A 158 -8.79 23.36 24.36
C SER A 158 -9.61 22.46 25.26
N ALA A 159 -10.42 21.59 24.67
CA ALA A 159 -11.28 20.67 25.40
C ALA A 159 -10.66 19.27 25.46
N ARG A 160 -10.68 18.66 26.65
CA ARG A 160 -10.38 17.22 26.80
C ARG A 160 -11.62 16.43 26.41
N GLN A 161 -11.53 15.68 25.32
CA GLN A 161 -12.59 14.79 24.89
C GLN A 161 -12.14 13.33 24.96
N PRO A 162 -13.01 12.39 25.37
CA PRO A 162 -12.71 10.97 25.28
C PRO A 162 -12.35 10.61 23.83
N LEU A 163 -11.24 9.88 23.64
CA LEU A 163 -10.75 9.49 22.32
C LEU A 163 -11.82 8.74 21.51
N SER A 164 -12.67 7.95 22.17
CA SER A 164 -13.81 7.26 21.56
C SER A 164 -14.83 8.20 20.93
N HIS A 165 -15.11 9.36 21.56
CA HIS A 165 -16.03 10.36 21.05
C HIS A 165 -15.42 11.13 19.87
N TYR A 166 -14.15 11.48 19.99
CA TYR A 166 -13.40 12.14 18.92
C TYR A 166 -13.39 11.30 17.63
N LEU A 167 -13.08 10.01 17.74
CA LEU A 167 -13.01 9.11 16.59
C LEU A 167 -14.37 8.88 15.94
N LYS A 168 -15.43 8.66 16.73
CA LYS A 168 -16.81 8.54 16.19
C LYS A 168 -17.27 9.78 15.44
N SER A 169 -16.97 10.98 15.95
CA SER A 169 -17.31 12.23 15.25
C SER A 169 -16.56 12.42 13.93
N LYS A 170 -15.46 11.68 13.73
CA LYS A 170 -14.56 11.77 12.57
C LYS A 170 -14.65 10.56 11.64
N GLU A 171 -15.52 9.58 11.89
CA GLU A 171 -15.74 8.43 10.99
C GLU A 171 -16.21 8.85 9.59
N GLY A 172 -16.74 10.07 9.41
CA GLY A 172 -17.01 10.67 8.10
C GLY A 172 -15.84 11.46 7.49
N ASN A 173 -14.67 11.48 8.12
CA ASN A 173 -13.55 12.38 7.76
C ASN A 173 -12.19 11.69 7.98
N GLU A 174 -11.98 10.57 7.28
CA GLU A 174 -10.76 9.73 7.29
C GLU A 174 -9.45 10.50 6.99
N ARG A 175 -9.54 11.75 6.50
CA ARG A 175 -8.40 12.61 6.13
C ARG A 175 -7.57 13.15 7.31
N TYR A 176 -8.10 13.17 8.53
CA TYR A 176 -7.44 13.89 9.63
C TYR A 176 -6.48 13.05 10.50
N CYS A 177 -6.61 11.73 10.49
CA CYS A 177 -5.86 10.89 11.42
C CYS A 177 -4.45 10.48 10.91
N LEU A 178 -4.14 10.73 9.64
CA LEU A 178 -2.88 10.33 9.01
C LEU A 178 -1.93 11.49 8.67
N ASN A 179 -2.39 12.74 8.81
CA ASN A 179 -1.59 13.93 8.53
C ASN A 179 -1.15 14.64 9.81
N ARG A 180 -0.22 14.02 10.55
CA ARG A 180 0.76 14.76 11.36
C ARG A 180 2.15 14.21 11.09
N ARG A 181 2.64 14.53 9.89
CA ARG A 181 4.05 14.85 9.68
C ARG A 181 4.09 16.30 9.23
N GLN A 182 4.45 17.17 10.18
CA GLN A 182 5.31 18.34 10.04
C GLN A 182 5.58 18.83 11.46
#